data_AF-A0A3B8M8W6-F1
#
_entry.id   AF-A0A3B8M8W6-F1
#
_cell.length_a   1.000
_cell.length_b   1.000
_cell.length_c   1.000
_cell.angle_alpha   90.00
_cell.angle_beta   90.00
_cell.angle_gamma   90.00
#
_symmetry.space_group_name_H-M   'P 1'
#
loop_
_entity.id
_entity.type
_entity.pdbx_description
1 polymer ?
#
loop_
_entity_poly.entity_id
_entity_poly.type
_entity_poly.pdbx_seq_one_letter_code
_entity_poly.pdbx_strand_id
1 'polypeptide(L)'
;MKSEVSFWNSTPWNPIEQLRGAFRVIAMDQRNAGRSTGPIAASDGWHTYAQDQIALLDHLGVDRFAVAGMCIGGPYAMGLIAEVPERVSAA
;
A
#
# COMPACT_ATOMS: atom_id res chain seq x y z
N MET A 1 1.67 -7.22 14.86
CA MET A 1 1.23 -5.89 14.38
C MET A 1 0.72 -6.07 12.96
N LYS A 2 -0.51 -5.67 12.68
CA LYS A 2 -1.14 -5.80 11.36
C LYS A 2 -0.90 -4.50 10.58
N SER A 3 -0.75 -4.58 9.26
CA SER A 3 -0.56 -3.41 8.39
C SER A 3 -1.91 -2.71 8.13
N GLU A 4 -2.38 -1.97 9.13
CA GLU A 4 -3.69 -1.30 9.16
C GLU A 4 -3.54 0.21 8.96
N VAL A 5 -4.49 0.85 8.29
CA VAL A 5 -4.48 2.31 8.05
C VAL A 5 -4.46 3.09 9.35
N SER A 6 -5.23 2.62 10.34
CA SER A 6 -5.37 3.27 11.65
C SER A 6 -4.04 3.42 12.39
N PHE A 7 -3.04 2.58 12.08
CA PHE A 7 -1.72 2.64 12.69
C PHE A 7 -1.02 3.98 12.44
N TRP A 8 -1.26 4.63 11.29
CA TRP A 8 -0.68 5.94 10.98
C TRP A 8 -1.04 7.02 12.00
N ASN A 9 -2.19 6.90 12.69
CA ASN A 9 -2.60 7.83 13.74
C ASN A 9 -1.71 7.75 14.99
N SER A 10 -0.93 6.68 15.13
CA SER A 10 0.00 6.47 16.25
C SER A 10 1.46 6.74 15.86
N THR A 11 1.71 7.26 14.66
CA THR A 11 3.07 7.57 14.18
C THR A 11 3.35 9.07 14.29
N PRO A 12 4.61 9.48 14.58
CA PRO A 12 4.98 10.90 14.64
C PRO A 12 4.75 11.67 13.34
N TRP A 13 4.73 10.97 12.22
CA TRP A 13 4.49 11.53 10.89
C TRP A 13 3.46 10.69 10.15
N ASN A 14 2.23 11.21 10.07
CA ASN A 14 1.13 10.57 9.36
C ASN A 14 1.04 11.10 7.91
N PRO A 15 1.45 10.32 6.89
CA PRO A 15 1.44 10.77 5.49
C PRO A 15 0.03 11.13 5.00
N ILE A 16 -1.02 10.54 5.57
CA ILE A 16 -2.41 10.84 5.20
C ILE A 16 -2.75 12.29 5.52
N GLU A 17 -2.46 12.74 6.74
CA GLU A 17 -2.73 14.10 7.16
C GLU A 17 -1.78 15.11 6.50
N GLN A 18 -0.50 14.74 6.34
CA GLN A 18 0.53 15.66 5.85
C GLN A 18 0.46 15.89 4.33
N LEU A 19 -0.01 14.90 3.56
CA LEU A 19 0.02 14.98 2.08
C LEU A 19 -1.33 15.27 1.45
N ARG A 20 -2.45 15.12 2.16
CA ARG A 20 -3.81 15.32 1.60
C ARG A 20 -4.09 16.70 1.01
N GLY A 21 -3.31 17.72 1.40
CA GLY A 21 -3.43 19.08 0.84
C GLY A 21 -2.85 19.25 -0.55
N ALA A 22 -1.96 18.34 -0.98
CA ALA A 22 -1.25 18.42 -2.26
C ALA A 22 -1.46 17.17 -3.14
N PHE A 23 -1.85 16.04 -2.54
CA PHE A 23 -1.98 14.76 -3.22
C PHE A 23 -3.31 14.07 -2.88
N ARG A 24 -3.83 13.28 -3.82
CA ARG A 24 -4.83 12.26 -3.51
C ARG A 24 -4.12 11.14 -2.74
N VAL A 25 -4.27 11.11 -1.42
CA VAL A 25 -3.67 10.06 -0.60
C VAL A 25 -4.57 8.83 -0.56
N ILE A 26 -4.03 7.68 -0.98
CA ILE A 26 -4.70 6.39 -0.92
C ILE A 26 -4.00 5.57 0.16
N ALA A 27 -4.74 5.19 1.19
CA ALA A 27 -4.29 4.31 2.25
C ALA A 27 -5.24 3.13 2.37
N MET A 28 -4.71 1.92 2.58
CA MET A 28 -5.50 0.69 2.65
C MET A 28 -5.14 -0.15 3.87
N ASP A 29 -6.13 -0.86 4.40
CA ASP A 29 -5.88 -1.97 5.29
C ASP A 29 -5.38 -3.11 4.39
N GLN A 30 -4.14 -3.58 4.61
CA GLN A 30 -3.61 -4.68 3.82
C GLN A 30 -4.45 -5.95 4.00
N ARG A 31 -4.30 -6.92 3.11
CA ARG A 31 -4.98 -8.22 3.20
C ARG A 31 -4.89 -8.79 4.63
N ASN A 32 -6.06 -9.14 5.18
CA ASN A 32 -6.23 -9.71 6.52
C ASN A 32 -5.78 -8.80 7.68
N ALA A 33 -5.72 -7.50 7.44
CA ALA A 33 -5.52 -6.44 8.43
C ALA A 33 -6.79 -5.59 8.57
N GLY A 34 -7.04 -5.04 9.77
CA GLY A 34 -8.10 -4.05 9.98
C GLY A 34 -9.48 -4.57 9.54
N ARG A 35 -10.07 -3.89 8.56
CA ARG A 35 -11.37 -4.27 7.97
C ARG A 35 -11.24 -5.09 6.67
N SER A 36 -10.04 -5.29 6.16
CA SER A 36 -9.78 -6.05 4.95
C SER A 36 -9.70 -7.54 5.25
N THR A 37 -10.39 -8.35 4.45
CA THR A 37 -10.36 -9.82 4.50
C THR A 37 -10.04 -10.37 3.12
N GLY A 38 -9.37 -11.52 3.06
CA GLY A 38 -9.08 -12.20 1.81
C GLY A 38 -8.69 -13.66 2.04
N PRO A 39 -8.85 -14.52 1.02
CA PRO A 39 -8.43 -15.91 1.12
C PRO A 39 -6.92 -16.00 1.36
N ILE A 40 -6.51 -17.09 2.01
CA ILE A 40 -5.11 -17.46 2.21
C ILE A 40 -4.89 -18.82 1.55
N ALA A 41 -3.99 -18.87 0.58
CA ALA A 41 -3.56 -20.08 -0.11
C ALA A 41 -2.08 -20.38 0.23
N ALA A 42 -1.69 -21.65 0.07
CA ALA A 42 -0.29 -22.06 0.30
C ALA A 42 0.70 -21.40 -0.66
N SER A 43 0.22 -20.91 -1.81
CA SER A 43 1.00 -20.16 -2.80
C SER A 43 1.12 -18.66 -2.49
N ASP A 44 0.45 -18.16 -1.44
CA ASP A 44 0.50 -16.74 -1.13
C ASP A 44 1.86 -16.32 -0.58
N GLY A 45 2.30 -15.13 -0.99
CA GLY A 45 3.57 -14.54 -0.57
C GLY A 45 3.58 -13.04 -0.79
N TRP A 46 4.76 -12.43 -0.83
CA TRP A 46 4.91 -10.97 -1.03
C TRP A 46 4.24 -10.46 -2.30
N HIS A 47 4.31 -11.24 -3.39
CA HIS A 47 3.65 -10.93 -4.66
C HIS A 47 2.14 -10.77 -4.50
N THR A 48 1.48 -11.59 -3.66
CA THR A 48 0.04 -11.50 -3.41
C THR A 48 -0.37 -10.12 -2.88
N TYR A 49 0.44 -9.53 -1.98
CA TYR A 49 0.17 -8.19 -1.45
C TYR A 49 0.41 -7.09 -2.49
N ALA A 50 1.43 -7.22 -3.33
CA ALA A 50 1.65 -6.28 -4.43
C ALA A 50 0.49 -6.33 -5.44
N GLN A 51 -0.01 -7.53 -5.76
CA GLN A 51 -1.17 -7.71 -6.65
C GLN A 51 -2.44 -7.08 -6.07
N ASP A 52 -2.69 -7.18 -4.76
CA ASP A 52 -3.82 -6.47 -4.12
C ASP A 52 -3.70 -4.94 -4.25
N GLN A 53 -2.49 -4.42 -4.05
CA GLN A 53 -2.22 -2.98 -4.15
C GLN A 53 -2.40 -2.49 -5.59
N ILE A 54 -1.89 -3.24 -6.58
CA ILE A 54 -2.06 -2.96 -8.01
C ILE A 54 -3.54 -3.02 -8.39
N ALA A 55 -4.25 -4.07 -8.00
CA ALA A 55 -5.68 -4.22 -8.28
C ALA A 55 -6.52 -3.07 -7.69
N LEU A 56 -6.17 -2.59 -6.49
CA LEU A 56 -6.81 -1.41 -5.90
C LEU A 56 -6.53 -0.15 -6.73
N LEU A 57 -5.28 0.06 -7.16
CA LEU A 57 -4.91 1.21 -7.99
C LEU A 57 -5.63 1.19 -9.35
N ASP A 58 -5.75 0.01 -9.96
CA ASP A 58 -6.48 -0.19 -11.21
C ASP A 58 -7.97 0.10 -11.03
N HIS A 59 -8.58 -0.42 -9.96
CA HIS A 59 -9.98 -0.13 -9.62
C HIS A 59 -10.23 1.37 -9.42
N LEU A 60 -9.24 2.10 -8.89
CA LEU A 60 -9.32 3.54 -8.65
C LEU A 60 -8.87 4.40 -9.84
N GLY A 61 -8.46 3.78 -10.95
CA GLY A 61 -7.99 4.45 -12.17
C GLY A 61 -6.69 5.25 -11.99
N VAL A 62 -5.74 4.74 -11.20
CA VAL A 62 -4.46 5.42 -10.92
C VAL A 62 -3.31 4.78 -11.70
N ASP A 63 -2.92 5.40 -12.80
CA ASP A 63 -1.88 4.83 -13.69
C ASP A 63 -0.46 5.07 -13.18
N ARG A 64 -0.20 6.19 -12.50
CA ARG A 64 1.13 6.56 -11.97
C ARG A 64 1.02 7.08 -10.54
N PHE A 65 1.91 6.65 -9.66
CA PHE A 65 1.85 6.97 -8.23
C PHE A 65 3.23 7.03 -7.57
N ALA A 66 3.31 7.76 -6.46
CA ALA A 66 4.39 7.63 -5.49
C ALA A 66 3.93 6.70 -4.37
N VAL A 67 4.84 5.90 -3.82
CA VAL A 67 4.55 4.99 -2.70
C VAL A 67 5.28 5.46 -1.45
N ALA A 68 4.64 5.35 -0.29
CA ALA A 68 5.27 5.62 1.00
C ALA A 68 4.96 4.47 1.96
N GLY A 69 5.98 3.98 2.67
CA GLY A 69 5.86 2.85 3.58
C GLY A 69 6.75 2.99 4.81
N MET A 70 6.34 2.40 5.93
CA MET A 70 7.11 2.33 7.17
C MET A 70 7.22 0.88 7.64
N CYS A 71 8.39 0.47 8.12
CA CYS A 71 8.64 -0.89 8.59
C CYS A 71 8.33 -1.93 7.49
N ILE A 72 7.27 -2.73 7.65
CA ILE A 72 6.80 -3.69 6.63
C ILE A 72 6.37 -3.02 5.30
N GLY A 73 6.10 -1.71 5.34
CA GLY A 73 5.85 -0.93 4.13
C GLY A 73 7.03 -0.88 3.16
N GLY A 74 8.27 -1.08 3.64
CA GLY A 74 9.45 -1.14 2.77
C GLY A 74 9.39 -2.30 1.77
N PRO A 75 9.26 -3.56 2.23
CA PRO A 75 9.01 -4.69 1.34
C PRO A 75 7.83 -4.52 0.37
N TYR A 76 6.72 -3.89 0.81
CA TYR A 76 5.59 -3.60 -0.10
C TYR A 76 5.96 -2.60 -1.20
N ALA A 77 6.63 -1.50 -0.86
CA ALA A 77 7.10 -0.53 -1.84
C ALA A 77 8.06 -1.18 -2.85
N MET A 78 8.99 -2.02 -2.39
CA MET A 78 9.90 -2.77 -3.26
C MET A 78 9.15 -3.75 -4.17
N GLY A 79 8.10 -4.41 -3.67
CA GLY A 79 7.23 -5.26 -4.48
C GLY A 79 6.56 -4.49 -5.62
N LEU A 80 6.01 -3.31 -5.33
CA LEU A 80 5.40 -2.44 -6.35
C LEU A 80 6.43 -1.96 -7.38
N ILE A 81 7.62 -1.57 -6.94
CA ILE A 81 8.72 -1.17 -7.85
C ILE A 81 9.13 -2.34 -8.76
N ALA A 82 9.17 -3.56 -8.23
CA ALA A 82 9.56 -4.74 -9.00
C ALA A 82 8.49 -5.16 -10.02
N GLU A 83 7.21 -5.07 -9.66
CA GLU A 83 6.09 -5.53 -10.49
C GLU A 83 5.66 -4.50 -11.55
N VAL A 84 5.62 -3.21 -11.20
CA VAL A 84 5.12 -2.13 -12.07
C VAL A 84 6.04 -0.90 -12.07
N PRO A 85 7.34 -1.05 -12.41
CA PRO A 85 8.34 0.02 -12.31
C PRO A 85 7.96 1.29 -13.10
N GLU A 86 7.25 1.15 -14.22
CA GLU A 86 6.79 2.26 -15.06
C GLU A 86 5.73 3.14 -14.40
N ARG A 87 4.99 2.57 -13.42
CA ARG A 87 3.92 3.25 -12.68
C ARG A 87 4.43 3.96 -11.43
N VAL A 88 5.60 3.59 -10.91
CA VAL A 88 6.16 4.19 -9.68
C VAL A 88 7.00 5.43 -10.01
N SER A 89 6.58 6.60 -9.53
CA SER A 89 7.30 7.86 -9.74
C SER A 89 8.30 8.22 -8.64
N ALA A 90 8.10 7.71 -7.42
CA ALA A 90 8.95 7.90 -6.25
C ALA A 90 8.61 6.85 -5.16
N ALA A 91 9.57 6.55 -4.29
CA ALA A 91 9.44 5.65 -3.15
C ALA A 91 10.31 6.09 -1.96
#